data_AF-A0A1I0UYN5-F1
#
_entry.id   AF-A0A1I0UYN5-F1
#
_cell.length_a   1.000
_cell.length_b   1.000
_cell.length_c   1.000
_cell.angle_alpha   90.00
_cell.angle_beta   90.00
_cell.angle_gamma   90.00
#
_symmetry.space_group_name_H-M   'P 1'
#
loop_
_entity.id
_entity.type
_entity.pdbx_description
1 polymer ?
#
loop_
_entity_poly.entity_id
_entity_poly.type
_entity_poly.pdbx_seq_one_letter_code
_entity_poly.pdbx_strand_id
1 'polypeptide(L)'
;MKKYLILFLASIVLFSCNKKQEKCEKPSSEKKFDMYEMSEMAVLMEQMYVDNERLKQRIIKGDTIGEFPSHFLKIHSSVMTDKQENDTFFKQHASEFIQAQEEIYKDTKNAKAHFNASIDACVKCHEVKCGGPIVRIKKLYIK
;
A
#
# COMPACT_ATOMS: atom_id res chain seq x y z
N MET A 1 36.55 -50.27 -21.08
CA MET A 1 35.18 -50.82 -21.26
C MET A 1 34.25 -50.21 -20.20
N LYS A 2 34.03 -48.88 -20.31
CA LYS A 2 33.53 -48.04 -19.20
C LYS A 2 32.47 -47.02 -19.69
N LYS A 3 31.87 -47.27 -20.86
CA LYS A 3 30.93 -46.36 -21.54
C LYS A 3 29.54 -46.94 -21.80
N TYR A 4 29.30 -48.22 -21.49
CA TYR A 4 27.99 -48.87 -21.71
C TYR A 4 27.18 -49.09 -20.44
N LEU A 5 27.72 -48.77 -19.25
CA LEU A 5 27.00 -48.93 -17.97
C LEU A 5 26.10 -47.72 -17.63
N ILE A 6 26.17 -46.64 -18.40
CA ILE A 6 25.41 -45.39 -18.13
C ILE A 6 24.10 -45.34 -18.95
N LEU A 7 23.90 -46.25 -19.91
CA LEU A 7 22.72 -46.21 -20.79
C LEU A 7 21.50 -46.97 -20.26
N PHE A 8 21.62 -47.74 -19.17
CA PHE A 8 20.52 -48.59 -18.68
C PHE A 8 19.75 -48.01 -17.49
N LEU A 9 20.24 -46.92 -16.88
CA LEU A 9 19.61 -46.28 -15.71
C LEU A 9 18.73 -45.07 -16.07
N ALA A 10 18.37 -44.90 -17.34
CA ALA A 10 17.61 -43.76 -17.85
C ALA A 10 16.21 -44.12 -18.38
N SER A 11 15.72 -45.36 -18.20
CA SER A 11 14.49 -45.83 -18.87
C SER A 11 13.31 -46.17 -17.95
N ILE A 12 13.41 -45.99 -16.63
CA ILE A 12 12.36 -46.44 -15.69
C ILE A 12 11.42 -45.31 -15.19
N VAL A 13 11.64 -44.04 -15.55
CA VAL A 13 10.88 -42.91 -14.95
C VAL A 13 9.61 -42.52 -15.73
N LEU A 14 9.21 -43.23 -16.80
CA LEU A 14 8.10 -42.79 -17.66
C LEU A 14 6.73 -43.48 -17.43
N PHE A 15 6.55 -44.28 -16.38
CA PHE A 15 5.29 -45.02 -16.16
C PHE A 15 4.61 -44.82 -14.80
N SER A 16 4.63 -43.61 -14.24
CA SER A 16 3.73 -43.30 -13.12
C SER A 16 3.07 -41.94 -13.28
N CYS A 17 2.00 -41.92 -14.07
CA CYS A 17 0.94 -40.94 -13.94
C CYS A 17 -0.38 -41.58 -14.37
N ASN A 18 -0.94 -42.39 -13.48
CA ASN A 18 -2.28 -42.96 -13.65
C ASN A 18 -3.29 -41.84 -13.37
N LYS A 19 -3.57 -41.01 -14.39
CA LYS A 19 -4.59 -39.96 -14.31
C LYS A 19 -5.97 -40.62 -14.31
N LYS A 20 -6.47 -40.90 -13.11
CA LYS A 20 -7.89 -41.09 -12.85
C LYS A 20 -8.59 -39.79 -13.26
N GLN A 21 -9.28 -39.80 -14.40
CA GLN A 21 -10.17 -38.71 -14.81
C GLN A 21 -11.39 -38.74 -13.89
N GLU A 22 -11.30 -38.07 -12.76
CA GLU A 22 -12.50 -37.61 -12.06
C GLU A 22 -13.11 -36.51 -12.94
N LYS A 23 -14.33 -36.78 -13.41
CA LYS A 23 -15.16 -35.82 -14.13
C LYS A 23 -15.54 -34.74 -13.12
N CYS A 24 -14.72 -33.70 -12.99
CA CYS A 24 -15.12 -32.48 -12.31
C CYS A 24 -16.28 -31.88 -13.11
N GLU A 25 -17.51 -32.13 -12.64
CA GLU A 25 -18.64 -31.28 -12.98
C GLU A 25 -18.28 -29.85 -12.59
N LYS A 26 -18.07 -29.00 -13.60
CA LYS A 26 -17.94 -27.55 -13.38
C LYS A 26 -19.27 -27.09 -12.78
N PRO A 27 -19.31 -26.53 -11.58
CA PRO A 27 -20.53 -25.91 -11.09
C PRO A 27 -20.91 -24.79 -12.06
N SER A 28 -22.08 -24.93 -12.70
CA SER A 28 -22.67 -23.92 -13.57
C SER A 28 -23.14 -22.75 -12.71
N SER A 29 -22.22 -21.86 -12.37
CA SER A 29 -22.53 -20.45 -12.15
C SER A 29 -21.26 -19.67 -12.43
N GLU A 30 -21.25 -18.94 -13.54
CA GLU A 30 -20.30 -17.85 -13.73
C GLU A 30 -20.65 -16.78 -12.68
N LYS A 31 -20.22 -16.97 -11.43
CA LYS A 31 -20.01 -15.83 -10.53
C LYS A 31 -18.92 -15.02 -11.21
N LYS A 32 -19.30 -13.94 -11.88
CA LYS A 32 -18.36 -12.89 -12.26
C LYS A 32 -17.64 -12.50 -10.98
N PHE A 33 -16.36 -12.86 -10.89
CA PHE A 33 -15.49 -12.32 -9.85
C PHE A 33 -15.33 -10.85 -10.19
N ASP A 34 -16.03 -9.99 -9.47
CA ASP A 34 -15.84 -8.55 -9.59
C ASP A 34 -14.44 -8.27 -9.06
N MET A 35 -13.52 -7.92 -9.97
CA MET A 35 -12.16 -7.59 -9.58
C MET A 35 -12.21 -6.32 -8.74
N TYR A 36 -11.57 -6.37 -7.57
CA TYR A 36 -11.47 -5.20 -6.70
C TYR A 36 -10.76 -4.05 -7.43
N GLU A 37 -11.45 -2.93 -7.59
CA GLU A 37 -10.89 -1.69 -8.10
C GLU A 37 -10.66 -0.72 -6.93
N MET A 38 -9.48 -0.11 -6.90
CA MET A 38 -9.14 0.89 -5.90
C MET A 38 -9.99 2.14 -6.15
N SER A 39 -10.65 2.66 -5.11
CA SER A 39 -11.27 3.99 -5.20
C SER A 39 -10.21 5.07 -5.41
N GLU A 40 -10.62 6.23 -5.92
CA GLU A 40 -9.73 7.38 -6.07
C GLU A 40 -9.03 7.74 -4.75
N MET A 41 -9.76 7.66 -3.63
CA MET A 41 -9.20 7.87 -2.30
C MET A 41 -8.14 6.82 -1.96
N ALA A 42 -8.40 5.55 -2.25
CA ALA A 42 -7.44 4.48 -1.95
C ALA A 42 -6.16 4.63 -2.79
N VAL A 43 -6.27 5.02 -4.06
CA VAL A 43 -5.12 5.35 -4.91
C VAL A 43 -4.34 6.54 -4.34
N LEU A 44 -5.04 7.59 -3.91
CA LEU A 44 -4.42 8.77 -3.32
C LEU A 44 -3.66 8.42 -2.03
N MET A 45 -4.22 7.59 -1.15
CA MET A 45 -3.58 7.17 0.09
C MET A 45 -2.29 6.38 -0.16
N GLU A 46 -2.27 5.51 -1.18
CA GLU A 46 -1.04 4.80 -1.55
C GLU A 46 0.02 5.76 -2.11
N GLN A 47 -0.39 6.73 -2.93
CA GLN A 47 0.52 7.76 -3.44
C GLN A 47 1.11 8.60 -2.31
N MET A 48 0.28 9.03 -1.35
CA MET A 48 0.72 9.75 -0.14
C MET A 48 1.71 8.93 0.68
N TYR A 49 1.48 7.62 0.83
CA TYR A 49 2.41 6.74 1.54
C TYR A 49 3.77 6.72 0.85
N VAL A 50 3.80 6.50 -0.47
CA VAL A 50 5.04 6.41 -1.26
C VAL A 50 5.82 7.72 -1.20
N ASP A 51 5.13 8.85 -1.33
CA ASP A 51 5.79 10.16 -1.27
C ASP A 51 6.31 10.49 0.13
N ASN A 52 5.60 10.09 1.19
CA ASN A 52 6.11 10.19 2.55
C ASN A 52 7.28 9.25 2.83
N GLU A 53 7.31 8.06 2.24
CA GLU A 53 8.46 7.16 2.34
C GLU A 53 9.70 7.78 1.69
N ARG A 54 9.55 8.41 0.53
CA ARG A 54 10.64 9.16 -0.14
C ARG A 54 11.08 10.36 0.68
N LEU A 55 10.14 11.15 1.18
CA LEU A 55 10.41 12.30 2.04
C LEU A 55 11.16 11.88 3.31
N LYS A 56 10.73 10.81 3.97
CA LYS A 56 11.43 10.21 5.11
C LYS A 56 12.90 9.97 4.81
N GLN A 57 13.21 9.37 3.67
CA GLN A 57 14.61 9.10 3.28
C GLN A 57 15.41 10.38 3.07
N ARG A 58 14.81 11.43 2.49
CA ARG A 58 15.48 12.73 2.31
C ARG A 58 15.77 13.39 3.64
N ILE A 59 14.81 13.41 4.57
CA ILE A 59 14.99 13.95 5.92
C ILE A 59 16.12 13.22 6.66
N ILE A 60 16.15 11.89 6.62
CA ILE A 60 17.19 11.08 7.28
C ILE A 60 18.59 11.38 6.71
N LYS A 61 18.68 11.60 5.40
CA LYS A 61 19.96 11.90 4.72
C LYS A 61 20.39 13.37 4.85
N GLY A 62 19.54 14.24 5.38
CA GLY A 62 19.78 15.69 5.38
C GLY A 62 19.75 16.31 3.98
N ASP A 63 19.01 15.68 3.06
CA ASP A 63 18.83 16.17 1.68
C ASP A 63 17.75 17.27 1.62
N THR A 64 17.67 17.95 0.49
CA THR A 64 16.63 18.93 0.18
C THR A 64 15.23 18.32 0.27
N ILE A 65 14.37 18.94 1.07
CA ILE A 65 12.98 18.48 1.29
C ILE A 65 12.10 18.74 0.06
N GLY A 66 12.37 19.82 -0.67
CA GLY A 66 11.60 20.25 -1.83
C GLY A 66 10.34 21.02 -1.45
N GLU A 67 9.30 20.89 -2.26
CA GLU A 67 8.03 21.59 -2.09
C GLU A 67 6.91 20.63 -1.69
N PHE A 68 5.87 21.20 -1.07
CA PHE A 68 4.67 20.46 -0.68
C PHE A 68 4.00 19.82 -1.93
N PRO A 69 3.72 18.51 -1.91
CA PRO A 69 3.06 17.83 -3.02
C PRO A 69 1.60 18.26 -3.10
N SER A 70 1.29 19.22 -3.99
CA SER A 70 -0.04 19.81 -4.15
C SER A 70 -1.15 18.78 -4.44
N HIS A 71 -0.81 17.61 -4.99
CA HIS A 71 -1.78 16.54 -5.22
C HIS A 71 -2.36 15.96 -3.92
N PHE A 72 -1.74 16.19 -2.76
CA PHE A 72 -2.30 15.78 -1.46
C PHE A 72 -3.63 16.48 -1.18
N LEU A 73 -3.85 17.69 -1.70
CA LEU A 73 -5.09 18.46 -1.54
C LEU A 73 -6.31 17.75 -2.15
N LYS A 74 -6.10 16.77 -3.04
CA LYS A 74 -7.18 15.91 -3.57
C LYS A 74 -7.87 15.10 -2.47
N ILE A 75 -7.29 14.99 -1.28
CA ILE A 75 -7.93 14.31 -0.13
C ILE A 75 -9.31 14.89 0.21
N HIS A 76 -9.55 16.16 -0.11
CA HIS A 76 -10.83 16.81 0.14
C HIS A 76 -11.91 16.49 -0.91
N SER A 77 -11.53 15.93 -2.06
CA SER A 77 -12.45 15.74 -3.20
C SER A 77 -12.45 14.32 -3.78
N SER A 78 -11.42 13.50 -3.55
CA SER A 78 -11.33 12.14 -4.07
C SER A 78 -12.48 11.26 -3.59
N VAL A 79 -13.03 10.47 -4.51
CA VAL A 79 -14.14 9.56 -4.22
C VAL A 79 -13.68 8.40 -3.35
N MET A 80 -14.38 8.17 -2.24
CA MET A 80 -14.17 7.04 -1.35
C MET A 80 -14.85 5.77 -1.85
N THR A 81 -14.34 4.62 -1.41
CA THR A 81 -14.98 3.32 -1.66
C THR A 81 -16.40 3.26 -1.10
N ASP A 82 -16.57 3.73 0.14
CA ASP A 82 -17.87 4.03 0.72
C ASP A 82 -18.03 5.55 0.88
N LYS A 83 -19.04 6.12 0.23
CA LYS A 83 -19.30 7.57 0.26
C LYS A 83 -19.70 8.07 1.65
N GLN A 84 -20.26 7.21 2.51
CA GLN A 84 -20.66 7.58 3.87
C GLN A 84 -19.45 7.89 4.76
N GLU A 85 -18.28 7.35 4.42
CA GLU A 85 -17.05 7.61 5.16
C GLU A 85 -16.53 9.05 5.02
N ASN A 86 -17.02 9.82 4.02
CA ASN A 86 -16.70 11.23 3.82
C ASN A 86 -17.55 12.15 4.73
N ASP A 87 -17.48 11.86 6.02
CA ASP A 87 -18.17 12.57 7.08
C ASP A 87 -17.34 13.73 7.65
N THR A 88 -17.89 14.39 8.68
CA THR A 88 -17.22 15.50 9.35
C THR A 88 -15.90 15.08 9.99
N PHE A 89 -15.82 13.87 10.55
CA PHE A 89 -14.59 13.35 11.16
C PHE A 89 -13.48 13.24 10.12
N PHE A 90 -13.76 12.62 8.97
CA PHE A 90 -12.79 12.50 7.89
C PHE A 90 -12.35 13.88 7.40
N LYS A 91 -13.29 14.80 7.14
CA LYS A 91 -12.96 16.14 6.62
C LYS A 91 -12.07 16.93 7.57
N GLN A 92 -12.35 16.86 8.87
CA GLN A 92 -11.51 17.48 9.89
C GLN A 92 -10.10 16.89 9.88
N HIS A 93 -9.97 15.57 10.00
CA HIS A 93 -8.66 14.92 10.06
C HIS A 93 -7.87 15.00 8.74
N ALA A 94 -8.55 15.03 7.60
CA ALA A 94 -7.91 15.34 6.32
C ALA A 94 -7.28 16.73 6.34
N SER A 95 -7.97 17.73 6.89
CA SER A 95 -7.45 19.10 7.03
C SER A 95 -6.28 19.17 8.01
N GLU A 96 -6.37 18.47 9.15
CA GLU A 96 -5.27 18.36 10.13
C GLU A 96 -4.03 17.71 9.52
N PHE A 97 -4.20 16.65 8.71
CA PHE A 97 -3.11 16.00 7.99
C PHE A 97 -2.43 16.95 7.00
N ILE A 98 -3.20 17.69 6.20
CA ILE A 98 -2.65 18.65 5.23
C ILE A 98 -1.86 19.73 5.96
N GLN A 99 -2.40 20.30 7.04
CA GLN A 99 -1.69 21.29 7.86
C GLN A 99 -0.38 20.72 8.39
N ALA A 100 -0.40 19.53 8.99
CA ALA A 100 0.81 18.89 9.51
C ALA A 100 1.85 18.59 8.42
N GLN A 101 1.42 18.22 7.21
CA GLN A 101 2.30 18.04 6.06
C GLN A 101 2.95 19.35 5.61
N GLU A 102 2.17 20.43 5.51
CA GLU A 102 2.68 21.74 5.09
C GLU A 102 3.77 22.27 6.04
N GLU A 103 3.65 22.04 7.35
CA GLU A 103 4.64 22.48 8.33
C GLU A 103 6.05 21.90 8.08
N ILE A 104 6.15 20.71 7.47
CA ILE A 104 7.44 20.10 7.09
C ILE A 104 8.20 21.00 6.09
N TYR A 105 7.46 21.66 5.20
CA TYR A 105 8.00 22.49 4.13
C TYR A 105 8.17 23.95 4.56
N LYS A 106 7.36 24.43 5.51
CA LYS A 106 7.47 25.78 6.09
C LYS A 106 8.64 25.90 7.07
N ASP A 107 8.89 24.85 7.86
CA ASP A 107 9.95 24.81 8.87
C ASP A 107 10.86 23.58 8.66
N THR A 108 11.67 23.67 7.60
CA THR A 108 12.59 22.60 7.20
C THR A 108 13.65 22.27 8.25
N LYS A 109 13.94 23.20 9.18
CA LYS A 109 14.89 22.97 10.28
C LYS A 109 14.37 21.95 11.29
N ASN A 110 13.06 21.90 11.50
CA ASN A 110 12.40 20.95 12.39
C ASN A 110 11.65 19.84 11.64
N ALA A 111 12.00 19.61 10.37
CA ALA A 111 11.30 18.69 9.48
C ALA A 111 11.07 17.29 10.06
N LYS A 112 12.01 16.74 10.85
CA LYS A 112 11.82 15.44 11.51
C LYS A 112 10.63 15.46 12.48
N ALA A 113 10.50 16.51 13.29
CA ALA A 113 9.40 16.64 14.25
C ALA A 113 8.06 16.84 13.53
N HIS A 114 8.03 17.75 12.54
CA HIS A 114 6.84 17.99 11.72
C HIS A 114 6.42 16.75 10.93
N PHE A 115 7.39 16.01 10.39
CA PHE A 115 7.13 14.76 9.69
C PHE A 115 6.48 13.73 10.62
N ASN A 116 7.05 13.51 11.81
CA ASN A 116 6.44 12.60 12.79
C ASN A 116 5.05 13.07 13.23
N ALA A 117 4.81 14.37 13.40
CA ALA A 117 3.49 14.92 13.68
C ALA A 117 2.49 14.66 12.52
N SER A 118 2.94 14.71 11.26
CA SER A 118 2.11 14.34 10.11
C SER A 118 1.77 12.85 10.10
N ILE A 119 2.69 11.98 10.54
CA ILE A 119 2.42 10.54 10.70
C ILE A 119 1.41 10.29 11.83
N ASP A 120 1.48 11.06 12.93
CA ASP A 120 0.45 11.02 13.99
C ASP A 120 -0.93 11.38 13.43
N ALA A 121 -1.03 12.38 12.56
CA ALA A 121 -2.29 12.74 11.90
C ALA A 121 -2.83 11.60 11.03
N CYS A 122 -1.96 10.91 10.26
CA CYS A 122 -2.34 9.71 9.53
C CYS A 122 -2.92 8.64 10.47
N VAL A 123 -2.20 8.32 11.55
CA VAL A 123 -2.59 7.27 12.49
C VAL A 123 -3.93 7.59 13.15
N LYS A 124 -4.16 8.82 13.62
CA LYS A 124 -5.42 9.23 14.25
C LYS A 124 -6.64 9.03 13.35
N CYS A 125 -6.52 9.41 12.07
CA CYS A 125 -7.60 9.18 11.11
C CYS A 125 -7.83 7.67 10.89
N HIS A 126 -6.74 6.92 10.68
CA HIS A 126 -6.81 5.49 10.41
C HIS A 126 -7.30 4.64 11.58
N GLU A 127 -7.07 5.06 12.82
CA GLU A 127 -7.59 4.39 14.02
C GLU A 127 -9.12 4.33 14.04
N VAL A 128 -9.79 5.29 13.41
CA VAL A 128 -11.25 5.35 13.33
C VAL A 128 -11.77 4.87 11.97
N LYS A 129 -11.12 5.29 10.86
CA LYS A 129 -11.66 5.11 9.50
C LYS A 129 -11.23 3.82 8.83
N CYS A 130 -9.97 3.44 8.96
CA CYS A 130 -9.44 2.26 8.28
C CYS A 130 -8.18 1.76 8.97
N GLY A 131 -8.31 0.71 9.79
CA GLY A 131 -7.22 0.20 10.61
C GLY A 131 -6.16 -0.61 9.84
N GLY A 132 -6.48 -1.10 8.65
CA GLY A 132 -5.61 -1.98 7.86
C GLY A 132 -4.18 -1.48 7.66
N PRO A 133 -3.96 -0.24 7.18
CA PRO A 133 -2.62 0.28 6.90
C PRO A 133 -1.86 0.80 8.14
N ILE A 134 -2.45 0.86 9.34
CA ILE A 134 -1.82 1.48 10.52
C ILE A 134 -0.43 0.91 10.80
N VAL A 135 -0.26 -0.42 10.73
CA VAL A 135 1.04 -1.07 10.99
C VAL A 135 2.10 -0.62 9.98
N ARG A 136 1.72 -0.38 8.72
CA ARG A 136 2.62 0.11 7.68
C ARG A 136 2.92 1.60 7.87
N ILE A 137 1.91 2.41 8.18
CA ILE A 137 2.05 3.85 8.44
C ILE A 137 3.01 4.10 9.61
N LYS A 138 2.89 3.33 10.71
CA LYS A 138 3.79 3.46 11.86
C LYS A 138 5.26 3.13 11.54
N LYS A 139 5.56 2.48 10.41
CA LYS A 139 6.95 2.31 9.95
C LYS A 139 7.54 3.58 9.36
N LEU A 140 6.72 4.58 9.02
CA LEU A 140 7.19 5.85 8.48
C LEU A 140 7.91 6.71 9.52
N TYR A 141 7.59 6.61 10.82
CA TYR A 141 8.27 7.40 11.86
C TYR A 141 9.80 7.39 11.74
N ILE A 142 10.39 8.56 11.98
CA ILE A 142 11.83 8.75 12.05
C ILE A 142 12.22 8.72 13.52
N LYS A 143 13.05 7.74 13.89
CA LYS A 143 13.61 7.59 15.24
C LYS A 143 14.73 8.59 15.48
#